data_AF-A0A512M336-F1
#
_entry.id   AF-A0A512M336-F1
#
_cell.length_a   1.000
_cell.length_b   1.000
_cell.length_c   1.000
_cell.angle_alpha   90.00
_cell.angle_beta   90.00
_cell.angle_gamma   90.00
#
_symmetry.space_group_name_H-M   'P 1'
#
loop_
_entity.id
_entity.type
_entity.pdbx_description
1 polymer ?
#
loop_
_entity_poly.entity_id
_entity_poly.type
_entity_poly.pdbx_seq_one_letter_code
_entity_poly.pdbx_strand_id
1 'polypeptide(L)'
;MPPPANRNRIVLIGAGLVLVVALYFGWQWAGQDSSQSSTTKKDVPAAKQEAVKGADTLPGSSPAPKAGMTGGPDRLITVEEGDVMIDEILRSNKEIPQMARDLHDLVKKLNGEAQVNASRHLVNLTSDEDYGLIAGYLTDQKMNPDVVEVLFSDLMNRNRTLQMPLFMNILKNPAHPQNEQTRNVLTILAGEDFGTDWAKWDAWAQKELAAQKAGQ
;
A
#
# COMPACT_ATOMS: atom_id res chain seq x y z
N MET A 1 41.09 -9.74 45.64
CA MET A 1 40.10 -10.74 45.17
C MET A 1 39.15 -10.05 44.21
N PRO A 2 39.11 -10.43 42.93
CA PRO A 2 38.11 -9.91 41.99
C PRO A 2 36.79 -10.72 42.08
N PRO A 3 35.63 -10.11 41.77
CA PRO A 3 34.34 -10.82 41.73
C PRO A 3 34.19 -11.64 40.41
N PRO A 4 33.37 -12.71 40.41
CA PRO A 4 33.16 -13.53 39.21
C PRO A 4 32.20 -12.86 38.22
N ALA A 5 32.54 -12.98 36.94
CA ALA A 5 31.73 -12.55 35.80
C ALA A 5 30.52 -13.47 35.57
N ASN A 6 29.33 -12.90 35.44
CA ASN A 6 28.08 -13.63 35.18
C ASN A 6 27.94 -13.93 33.67
N ARG A 7 28.31 -15.15 33.29
CA ARG A 7 28.30 -15.68 31.94
C ARG A 7 27.03 -16.50 31.74
N ASN A 8 25.86 -15.88 31.51
CA ASN A 8 24.63 -16.66 31.21
C ASN A 8 23.47 -15.91 30.51
N ARG A 9 23.71 -14.88 29.67
CA ARG A 9 22.63 -14.17 28.95
C ARG A 9 22.67 -14.22 27.41
N ILE A 10 23.44 -15.14 26.82
CA ILE A 10 23.64 -15.15 25.35
C ILE A 10 22.81 -16.22 24.60
N VAL A 11 22.07 -17.11 25.28
CA VAL A 11 21.47 -18.29 24.59
C VAL A 11 19.98 -18.13 24.22
N LEU A 12 19.30 -17.00 24.50
CA LEU A 12 17.86 -16.86 24.24
C LEU A 12 17.44 -15.86 23.14
N ILE A 13 18.37 -15.30 22.36
CA ILE A 13 18.03 -14.34 21.29
C ILE A 13 18.08 -14.98 19.88
N GLY A 14 18.66 -16.18 19.74
CA GLY A 14 18.86 -16.82 18.42
C GLY A 14 17.62 -17.47 17.80
N ALA A 15 16.59 -17.82 18.58
CA ALA A 15 15.46 -18.61 18.08
C ALA A 15 14.26 -17.78 17.57
N GLY A 16 14.11 -16.53 18.01
CA GLY A 16 12.97 -15.69 17.62
C GLY A 16 13.10 -15.07 16.23
N LEU A 17 14.32 -14.72 15.81
CA LEU A 17 14.59 -14.05 14.54
C LEU A 17 14.42 -14.97 13.31
N VAL A 18 14.65 -16.28 13.46
CA VAL A 18 14.48 -17.23 12.36
C VAL A 18 12.99 -17.48 12.04
N LEU A 19 12.11 -17.39 13.04
CA LEU A 19 10.66 -17.59 12.86
C LEU A 19 9.96 -16.40 12.18
N VAL A 20 10.42 -15.17 12.41
CA VAL A 20 9.86 -13.97 11.76
C VAL A 20 10.27 -13.90 10.29
N VAL A 21 11.50 -14.28 9.96
CA VAL A 21 11.96 -14.35 8.57
C VAL A 21 11.26 -15.47 7.80
N ALA A 22 11.02 -16.63 8.42
CA ALA A 22 10.27 -17.72 7.79
C ALA A 22 8.78 -17.37 7.55
N LEU A 23 8.16 -16.57 8.41
CA LEU A 23 6.79 -16.06 8.20
C LEU A 23 6.72 -14.95 7.14
N TYR A 24 7.75 -14.10 7.03
CA TYR A 24 7.82 -13.06 6.00
C TYR A 24 8.06 -13.64 4.59
N PHE A 25 8.92 -14.65 4.45
CA PHE A 25 9.15 -15.32 3.17
C PHE A 25 8.05 -16.34 2.81
N GLY A 26 7.37 -16.94 3.79
CA GLY A 26 6.27 -17.89 3.55
C GLY A 26 5.05 -17.28 2.86
N TRP A 27 4.81 -15.97 3.01
CA TRP A 27 3.68 -15.29 2.38
C TRP A 27 3.94 -14.88 0.92
N GLN A 28 5.20 -14.74 0.50
CA GLN A 28 5.54 -14.42 -0.91
C GLN A 28 5.45 -15.62 -1.87
N TRP A 29 5.27 -16.86 -1.36
CA TRP A 29 5.16 -18.08 -2.18
C TRP A 29 3.89 -18.93 -1.92
N ALA A 30 2.99 -18.50 -1.03
CA ALA A 30 1.75 -19.23 -0.72
C ALA A 30 0.63 -19.08 -1.78
N GLY A 31 1.00 -18.86 -3.03
CA GLY A 31 0.08 -18.63 -4.15
C GLY A 31 0.27 -19.55 -5.35
N GLN A 32 1.08 -20.62 -5.24
CA GLN A 32 1.28 -21.57 -6.33
C GLN A 32 0.95 -23.00 -5.90
N ASP A 33 0.04 -23.59 -6.67
CA ASP A 33 -0.44 -24.98 -6.73
C ASP A 33 -1.50 -25.45 -5.74
N SER A 34 -2.77 -25.36 -6.19
CA SER A 34 -3.71 -26.49 -6.13
C SER A 34 -4.82 -26.33 -7.18
N SER A 35 -4.46 -26.44 -8.46
CA SER A 35 -5.40 -26.88 -9.49
C SER A 35 -5.53 -28.39 -9.39
N GLN A 36 -6.59 -28.88 -8.73
CA GLN A 36 -7.01 -30.27 -8.88
C GLN A 36 -8.52 -30.37 -9.00
N SER A 37 -8.95 -30.70 -10.22
CA SER A 37 -10.30 -31.17 -10.53
C SER A 37 -10.63 -32.42 -9.73
N SER A 38 -11.86 -32.48 -9.21
CA SER A 38 -12.57 -33.75 -9.11
C SER A 38 -14.07 -33.50 -9.23
N THR A 39 -14.57 -33.76 -10.43
CA THR A 39 -15.92 -34.24 -10.69
C THR A 39 -16.32 -35.30 -9.67
N THR A 40 -17.43 -35.10 -8.95
CA THR A 40 -18.19 -36.21 -8.37
C THR A 40 -19.67 -35.96 -8.64
N LYS A 41 -20.18 -36.70 -9.64
CA LYS A 41 -21.61 -36.98 -9.79
C LYS A 41 -22.10 -37.68 -8.53
N LYS A 42 -23.24 -37.22 -8.00
CA LYS A 42 -24.11 -38.07 -7.19
C LYS A 42 -25.57 -37.68 -7.46
N ASP A 43 -26.23 -38.49 -8.29
CA ASP A 43 -27.69 -38.63 -8.34
C ASP A 43 -28.22 -38.97 -6.92
N VAL A 44 -29.40 -38.53 -6.47
CA VAL A 44 -30.76 -39.09 -6.65
C VAL A 44 -31.62 -38.42 -5.51
N PRO A 45 -32.98 -38.40 -5.44
CA PRO A 45 -34.08 -38.20 -6.39
C PRO A 45 -35.05 -37.05 -6.00
N ALA A 46 -36.06 -36.88 -6.86
CA ALA A 46 -37.26 -36.07 -6.74
C ALA A 46 -38.05 -36.10 -5.42
N ALA A 47 -38.55 -34.92 -5.03
CA ALA A 47 -39.76 -34.77 -4.22
C ALA A 47 -40.64 -33.64 -4.79
N LYS A 48 -41.70 -34.07 -5.48
CA LYS A 48 -43.04 -33.47 -5.62
C LYS A 48 -43.22 -32.02 -5.15
N GLN A 49 -43.48 -31.10 -6.09
CA GLN A 49 -44.23 -29.87 -5.79
C GLN A 49 -45.46 -29.79 -6.70
N GLU A 50 -46.60 -29.74 -6.04
CA GLU A 50 -47.93 -29.54 -6.59
C GLU A 50 -48.07 -28.13 -7.16
N ALA A 51 -48.85 -28.05 -8.24
CA ALA A 51 -49.30 -26.80 -8.81
C ALA A 51 -50.30 -26.12 -7.86
N VAL A 52 -50.03 -24.86 -7.49
CA VAL A 52 -51.08 -23.92 -7.09
C VAL A 52 -50.93 -22.64 -7.90
N LYS A 53 -52.01 -22.36 -8.63
CA LYS A 53 -52.28 -21.22 -9.47
C LYS A 53 -52.69 -20.06 -8.56
N GLY A 54 -52.06 -18.89 -8.70
CA GLY A 54 -52.45 -17.69 -7.98
C GLY A 54 -51.73 -16.47 -8.53
N ALA A 55 -52.47 -15.61 -9.21
CA ALA A 55 -51.99 -14.40 -9.85
C ALA A 55 -51.62 -13.33 -8.82
N ASP A 56 -50.55 -12.58 -9.06
CA ASP A 56 -50.57 -11.12 -8.94
C ASP A 56 -49.37 -10.48 -9.64
N THR A 57 -49.57 -9.25 -10.05
CA THR A 57 -49.01 -8.63 -11.24
C THR A 57 -48.12 -7.44 -10.85
N LEU A 58 -46.86 -7.44 -11.34
CA LEU A 58 -45.89 -6.32 -11.52
C LEU A 58 -45.22 -5.66 -10.28
N PRO A 59 -44.07 -4.95 -10.45
CA PRO A 59 -43.12 -4.92 -11.57
C PRO A 59 -41.66 -5.25 -11.16
N GLY A 60 -40.88 -5.71 -12.15
CA GLY A 60 -39.45 -5.93 -12.03
C GLY A 60 -38.69 -4.63 -11.73
N SER A 61 -37.85 -4.68 -10.70
CA SER A 61 -36.78 -3.72 -10.52
C SER A 61 -35.59 -4.16 -11.35
N SER A 62 -35.50 -3.65 -12.58
CA SER A 62 -34.20 -3.55 -13.26
C SER A 62 -33.32 -2.59 -12.45
N PRO A 63 -32.07 -2.94 -12.15
CA PRO A 63 -31.13 -1.96 -11.62
C PRO A 63 -30.86 -0.94 -12.73
N ALA A 64 -31.17 0.32 -12.44
CA ALA A 64 -30.83 1.45 -13.29
C ALA A 64 -29.31 1.45 -13.57
N PRO A 65 -28.86 1.70 -14.82
CA PRO A 65 -27.47 1.98 -15.06
C PRO A 65 -27.13 3.26 -14.31
N LYS A 66 -26.12 3.21 -13.42
CA LYS A 66 -25.55 4.41 -12.82
C LYS A 66 -25.14 5.33 -13.96
N ALA A 67 -25.83 6.46 -14.06
CA ALA A 67 -25.52 7.52 -14.99
C ALA A 67 -24.03 7.84 -14.84
N GLY A 68 -23.29 7.63 -15.93
CA GLY A 68 -21.92 8.07 -16.04
C GLY A 68 -21.86 9.56 -15.79
N MET A 69 -21.01 9.96 -14.85
CA MET A 69 -20.60 11.35 -14.71
C MET A 69 -19.91 11.74 -16.02
N THR A 70 -20.63 12.51 -16.84
CA THR A 70 -20.09 13.18 -18.02
C THR A 70 -19.10 14.25 -17.56
N GLY A 71 -17.83 13.88 -17.46
CA GLY A 71 -16.71 14.81 -17.46
C GLY A 71 -16.47 15.33 -18.88
N GLY A 72 -16.10 16.61 -19.00
CA GLY A 72 -15.89 17.32 -20.27
C GLY A 72 -14.78 16.74 -21.16
N PRO A 73 -14.46 17.41 -22.28
CA PRO A 73 -13.56 16.91 -23.32
C PRO A 73 -12.09 17.08 -22.90
N ASP A 74 -11.68 16.33 -21.89
CA ASP A 74 -10.27 16.00 -21.65
C ASP A 74 -10.23 14.48 -21.67
N ARG A 75 -9.65 13.91 -22.72
CA ARG A 75 -9.77 12.49 -23.03
C ARG A 75 -9.12 11.70 -21.88
N LEU A 76 -9.94 11.16 -20.97
CA LEU A 76 -9.49 10.26 -19.92
C LEU A 76 -8.80 9.07 -20.62
N ILE A 77 -7.49 8.89 -20.39
CA ILE A 77 -6.78 7.70 -20.86
C ILE A 77 -7.49 6.50 -20.23
N THR A 78 -7.96 5.55 -21.05
CA THR A 78 -8.64 4.37 -20.49
C THR A 78 -7.65 3.51 -19.68
N VAL A 79 -8.15 2.59 -18.87
CA VAL A 79 -7.29 1.68 -18.11
C VAL A 79 -6.40 0.89 -19.06
N GLU A 80 -6.96 0.38 -20.16
CA GLU A 80 -6.25 -0.41 -21.16
C GLU A 80 -5.19 0.42 -21.90
N GLU A 81 -5.52 1.66 -22.29
CA GLU A 81 -4.55 2.57 -22.91
C GLU A 81 -3.40 2.91 -21.94
N GLY A 82 -3.72 3.13 -20.66
CA GLY A 82 -2.75 3.39 -19.61
C GLY A 82 -1.82 2.20 -19.36
N ASP A 83 -2.37 0.99 -19.28
CA ASP A 83 -1.61 -0.25 -19.10
C ASP A 83 -0.64 -0.48 -20.26
N VAL A 84 -1.03 -0.18 -21.51
CA VAL A 84 -0.12 -0.24 -22.67
C VAL A 84 1.05 0.73 -22.52
N MET A 85 0.81 1.96 -22.05
CA MET A 85 1.88 2.95 -21.84
C MET A 85 2.83 2.55 -20.70
N ILE A 86 2.28 2.00 -19.60
CA ILE A 86 3.08 1.45 -18.50
C ILE A 86 3.99 0.34 -19.03
N ASP A 87 3.39 -0.61 -19.76
CA ASP A 87 4.09 -1.74 -20.36
C ASP A 87 5.21 -1.32 -21.32
N GLU A 88 4.97 -0.29 -22.14
CA GLU A 88 5.97 0.27 -23.05
C GLU A 88 7.18 0.81 -22.29
N ILE A 89 6.96 1.54 -21.18
CA ILE A 89 8.05 2.05 -20.34
C ILE A 89 8.82 0.89 -19.71
N LEU A 90 8.11 -0.08 -19.12
CA LEU A 90 8.71 -1.20 -18.40
C LEU A 90 9.47 -2.18 -19.31
N ARG A 91 9.11 -2.28 -20.59
CA ARG A 91 9.81 -3.11 -21.58
C ARG A 91 10.91 -2.35 -22.32
N SER A 92 11.11 -1.07 -22.05
CA SER A 92 12.14 -0.26 -22.70
C SER A 92 13.56 -0.70 -22.26
N ASN A 93 14.56 -0.44 -23.11
CA ASN A 93 15.96 -0.70 -22.77
C ASN A 93 16.59 0.43 -21.93
N LYS A 94 15.78 1.18 -21.18
CA LYS A 94 16.26 2.30 -20.35
C LYS A 94 16.69 1.80 -18.99
N GLU A 95 17.62 2.52 -18.37
CA GLU A 95 18.03 2.26 -16.98
C GLU A 95 16.86 2.48 -16.00
N ILE A 96 16.85 1.75 -14.89
CA ILE A 96 15.78 1.79 -13.87
C ILE A 96 15.43 3.23 -13.42
N PRO A 97 16.40 4.11 -13.06
CA PRO A 97 16.07 5.46 -12.66
C PRO A 97 15.39 6.28 -13.77
N GLN A 98 15.67 5.98 -15.04
CA GLN A 98 14.99 6.64 -16.15
C GLN A 98 13.58 6.11 -16.33
N MET A 99 13.36 4.80 -16.20
CA MET A 99 12.01 4.22 -16.22
C MET A 99 11.14 4.78 -15.08
N ALA A 100 11.70 4.96 -13.88
CA ALA A 100 11.01 5.59 -12.76
C ALA A 100 10.60 7.03 -13.07
N ARG A 101 11.48 7.84 -13.69
CA ARG A 101 11.14 9.20 -14.14
C ARG A 101 10.04 9.21 -15.19
N ASP A 102 10.11 8.31 -16.16
CA ASP A 102 9.09 8.19 -17.21
C ASP A 102 7.72 7.79 -16.63
N LEU A 103 7.70 6.84 -15.69
CA LEU A 103 6.47 6.45 -14.96
C LEU A 103 5.95 7.59 -14.09
N HIS A 104 6.83 8.32 -13.41
CA HIS A 104 6.45 9.50 -12.63
C HIS A 104 5.71 10.51 -13.52
N ASP A 105 6.23 10.80 -14.72
CA ASP A 105 5.57 11.71 -15.66
C ASP A 105 4.27 11.13 -16.23
N LEU A 106 4.19 9.81 -16.42
CA LEU A 106 2.98 9.14 -16.85
C LEU A 106 1.87 9.22 -15.79
N VAL A 107 2.19 9.01 -14.50
CA VAL A 107 1.23 9.12 -13.38
C VAL A 107 0.49 10.48 -13.39
N LYS A 108 1.12 11.57 -13.83
CA LYS A 108 0.49 12.89 -13.91
C LYS A 108 -0.53 13.04 -15.04
N LYS A 109 -0.43 12.18 -16.04
CA LYS A 109 -1.29 12.19 -17.24
C LYS A 109 -2.44 11.19 -17.12
N LEU A 110 -2.23 10.13 -16.35
CA LEU A 110 -3.23 9.11 -16.08
C LEU A 110 -4.22 9.57 -15.01
N ASN A 111 -5.35 8.88 -14.97
CA ASN A 111 -6.37 9.03 -13.93
C ASN A 111 -6.94 7.65 -13.54
N GLY A 112 -7.75 7.61 -12.49
CA GLY A 112 -8.43 6.40 -12.04
C GLY A 112 -7.48 5.23 -11.79
N GLU A 113 -7.89 4.04 -12.22
CA GLU A 113 -7.16 2.79 -12.01
C GLU A 113 -5.82 2.74 -12.76
N ALA A 114 -5.73 3.32 -13.97
CA ALA A 114 -4.47 3.41 -14.72
C ALA A 114 -3.39 4.14 -13.90
N GLN A 115 -3.78 5.24 -13.25
CA GLN A 115 -2.88 6.05 -12.42
C GLN A 115 -2.36 5.26 -11.20
N VAL A 116 -3.23 4.45 -10.59
CA VAL A 116 -2.90 3.58 -9.45
C VAL A 116 -1.99 2.43 -9.89
N ASN A 117 -2.23 1.83 -11.05
CA ASN A 117 -1.35 0.78 -11.58
C ASN A 117 0.05 1.35 -11.88
N ALA A 118 0.13 2.51 -12.54
CA ALA A 118 1.41 3.18 -12.78
C ALA A 118 2.16 3.51 -11.49
N SER A 119 1.46 3.97 -10.44
CA SER A 119 2.08 4.30 -9.16
C SER A 119 2.66 3.08 -8.45
N ARG A 120 2.02 1.90 -8.56
CA ARG A 120 2.57 0.64 -8.02
C ARG A 120 3.89 0.26 -8.66
N HIS A 121 4.02 0.41 -9.98
CA HIS A 121 5.29 0.18 -10.67
C HIS A 121 6.33 1.25 -10.32
N LEU A 122 5.90 2.50 -10.21
CA LEU A 122 6.77 3.63 -9.88
C LEU A 122 7.46 3.43 -8.52
N VAL A 123 6.71 3.08 -7.47
CA VAL A 123 7.30 2.88 -6.13
C VAL A 123 8.31 1.74 -6.11
N ASN A 124 8.04 0.64 -6.82
CA ASN A 124 8.94 -0.51 -6.93
C ASN A 124 10.26 -0.17 -7.65
N LEU A 125 10.23 0.77 -8.59
CA LEU A 125 11.42 1.22 -9.32
C LEU A 125 12.14 2.40 -8.65
N THR A 126 11.56 2.97 -7.60
CA THR A 126 12.14 4.09 -6.87
C THR A 126 12.99 3.59 -5.70
N SER A 127 14.28 3.91 -5.75
CA SER A 127 15.23 3.63 -4.67
C SER A 127 15.03 4.58 -3.49
N ASP A 128 15.70 4.31 -2.38
CA ASP A 128 15.70 5.21 -1.22
C ASP A 128 16.41 6.54 -1.54
N GLU A 129 17.46 6.49 -2.37
CA GLU A 129 18.22 7.66 -2.81
C GLU A 129 17.39 8.58 -3.73
N ASP A 130 16.54 7.98 -4.56
CA ASP A 130 15.69 8.70 -5.52
C ASP A 130 14.28 9.00 -4.99
N TYR A 131 13.98 8.66 -3.73
CA TYR A 131 12.63 8.78 -3.15
C TYR A 131 12.06 10.21 -3.20
N GLY A 132 12.93 11.22 -3.24
CA GLY A 132 12.55 12.61 -3.47
C GLY A 132 11.74 12.84 -4.75
N LEU A 133 11.88 11.96 -5.75
CA LEU A 133 11.09 11.99 -6.98
C LEU A 133 9.58 11.88 -6.70
N ILE A 134 9.19 11.00 -5.78
CA ILE A 134 7.77 10.65 -5.55
C ILE A 134 7.20 11.26 -4.26
N ALA A 135 8.06 11.79 -3.39
CA ALA A 135 7.66 12.40 -2.12
C ALA A 135 6.61 13.51 -2.27
N GLY A 136 6.65 14.26 -3.38
CA GLY A 136 5.66 15.32 -3.66
C GLY A 136 4.24 14.80 -3.80
N TYR A 137 4.05 13.60 -4.39
CA TYR A 137 2.73 12.99 -4.58
C TYR A 137 2.07 12.59 -3.28
N LEU A 138 2.85 12.17 -2.28
CA LEU A 138 2.33 11.84 -0.96
C LEU A 138 1.62 13.04 -0.34
N THR A 139 2.17 14.24 -0.48
CA THR A 139 1.64 15.45 0.19
C THR A 139 0.72 16.30 -0.69
N ASP A 140 0.52 15.94 -1.94
CA ASP A 140 -0.34 16.69 -2.88
C ASP A 140 -1.82 16.39 -2.63
N GLN A 141 -2.58 17.41 -2.22
CA GLN A 141 -4.01 17.29 -1.94
C GLN A 141 -4.86 17.03 -3.19
N LYS A 142 -4.31 17.25 -4.39
CA LYS A 142 -4.99 16.95 -5.66
C LYS A 142 -4.69 15.54 -6.17
N MET A 143 -3.76 14.83 -5.53
CA MET A 143 -3.44 13.47 -5.91
C MET A 143 -4.62 12.54 -5.65
N ASN A 144 -4.81 11.56 -6.53
CA ASN A 144 -5.79 10.50 -6.32
C ASN A 144 -5.52 9.81 -4.95
N PRO A 145 -6.50 9.74 -4.03
CA PRO A 145 -6.32 9.10 -2.73
C PRO A 145 -5.78 7.67 -2.79
N ASP A 146 -6.16 6.90 -3.82
CA ASP A 146 -5.70 5.52 -4.01
C ASP A 146 -4.21 5.49 -4.39
N VAL A 147 -3.73 6.51 -5.13
CA VAL A 147 -2.29 6.68 -5.40
C VAL A 147 -1.55 7.03 -4.11
N VAL A 148 -2.11 7.94 -3.29
CA VAL A 148 -1.53 8.29 -1.98
C VAL A 148 -1.43 7.05 -1.08
N GLU A 149 -2.42 6.18 -1.08
CA GLU A 149 -2.39 4.91 -0.34
C GLU A 149 -1.25 3.99 -0.80
N VAL A 150 -1.06 3.82 -2.11
CA VAL A 150 0.06 3.03 -2.66
C VAL A 150 1.40 3.59 -2.18
N LEU A 151 1.61 4.90 -2.31
CA LEU A 151 2.87 5.53 -1.89
C LEU A 151 3.05 5.49 -0.37
N PHE A 152 1.98 5.59 0.41
CA PHE A 152 2.06 5.51 1.87
C PHE A 152 2.42 4.09 2.32
N SER A 153 1.82 3.08 1.69
CA SER A 153 2.14 1.67 1.93
C SER A 153 3.60 1.36 1.59
N ASP A 154 4.11 1.89 0.48
CA ASP A 154 5.53 1.78 0.16
C ASP A 154 6.41 2.49 1.20
N LEU A 155 6.07 3.73 1.59
CA LEU A 155 6.79 4.50 2.61
C LEU A 155 6.95 3.73 3.93
N MET A 156 5.93 2.98 4.35
CA MET A 156 5.96 2.15 5.56
C MET A 156 7.07 1.07 5.54
N ASN A 157 7.57 0.71 4.36
CA ASN A 157 8.65 -0.26 4.18
C ASN A 157 10.03 0.39 3.98
N ARG A 158 10.11 1.73 3.90
CA ARG A 158 11.35 2.48 3.70
C ARG A 158 12.12 2.70 4.99
N ASN A 159 13.38 3.12 4.87
CA ASN A 159 14.20 3.41 6.05
C ASN A 159 13.61 4.55 6.91
N ARG A 160 13.94 4.55 8.21
CA ARG A 160 13.42 5.53 9.18
C ARG A 160 13.79 6.97 8.82
N THR A 161 14.94 7.17 8.16
CA THR A 161 15.42 8.50 7.76
C THR A 161 14.56 9.15 6.67
N LEU A 162 13.94 8.36 5.80
CA LEU A 162 12.97 8.80 4.81
C LEU A 162 11.56 8.93 5.42
N GLN A 163 11.16 7.95 6.22
CA GLN A 163 9.83 7.93 6.85
C GLN A 163 9.57 9.15 7.71
N MET A 164 10.50 9.49 8.61
CA MET A 164 10.23 10.48 9.66
C MET A 164 9.83 11.87 9.12
N PRO A 165 10.59 12.52 8.22
CA PRO A 165 10.17 13.83 7.71
C PRO A 165 8.82 13.79 6.97
N LEU A 166 8.52 12.70 6.25
CA LEU A 166 7.25 12.57 5.53
C LEU A 166 6.07 12.31 6.48
N PHE A 167 6.23 11.43 7.48
CA PHE A 167 5.23 11.23 8.52
C PHE A 167 4.97 12.52 9.30
N MET A 168 5.99 13.30 9.62
CA MET A 168 5.80 14.59 10.29
C MET A 168 5.00 15.59 9.44
N ASN A 169 5.24 15.64 8.13
CA ASN A 169 4.46 16.46 7.20
C ASN A 169 2.99 16.01 7.14
N ILE A 170 2.74 14.69 7.07
CA ILE A 170 1.41 14.12 7.05
C ILE A 170 0.67 14.37 8.37
N LEU A 171 1.33 14.13 9.51
CA LEU A 171 0.77 14.28 10.85
C LEU A 171 0.34 15.73 11.13
N LYS A 172 1.14 16.70 10.67
CA LYS A 172 0.85 18.14 10.83
C LYS A 172 -0.25 18.64 9.89
N ASN A 173 -0.66 17.85 8.90
CA ASN A 173 -1.77 18.18 7.99
C ASN A 173 -3.02 17.35 8.34
N PRO A 174 -3.97 17.90 9.14
CA PRO A 174 -5.16 17.16 9.56
C PRO A 174 -6.12 16.82 8.40
N ALA A 175 -6.00 17.49 7.25
CA ALA A 175 -6.80 17.18 6.06
C ALA A 175 -6.19 16.07 5.19
N HIS A 176 -5.00 15.57 5.53
CA HIS A 176 -4.33 14.53 4.76
C HIS A 176 -5.06 13.18 4.94
N PRO A 177 -5.30 12.40 3.86
CA PRO A 177 -6.04 11.14 3.95
C PRO A 177 -5.38 10.12 4.89
N GLN A 178 -4.05 10.13 4.95
CA GLN A 178 -3.25 9.25 5.83
C GLN A 178 -2.91 9.86 7.20
N ASN A 179 -3.55 10.97 7.62
CA ASN A 179 -3.22 11.66 8.88
C ASN A 179 -3.40 10.74 10.11
N GLU A 180 -4.58 10.12 10.25
CA GLU A 180 -4.91 9.26 11.39
C GLU A 180 -4.00 8.02 11.43
N GLN A 181 -3.79 7.36 10.29
CA GLN A 181 -2.88 6.22 10.20
C GLN A 181 -1.45 6.60 10.59
N THR A 182 -0.97 7.77 10.14
CA THR A 182 0.35 8.28 10.51
C THR A 182 0.43 8.55 12.01
N ARG A 183 -0.60 9.16 12.61
CA ARG A 183 -0.67 9.37 14.07
C ARG A 183 -0.57 8.04 14.81
N ASN A 184 -1.33 7.03 14.40
CA ASN A 184 -1.30 5.71 15.04
C ASN A 184 0.09 5.08 14.98
N VAL A 185 0.75 5.14 13.82
CA VAL A 185 2.13 4.64 13.64
C VAL A 185 3.10 5.39 14.56
N LEU A 186 3.08 6.72 14.53
CA LEU A 186 4.00 7.53 15.32
C LEU A 186 3.76 7.37 16.83
N THR A 187 2.51 7.25 17.28
CA THR A 187 2.16 6.97 18.68
C THR A 187 2.70 5.62 19.14
N ILE A 188 2.61 4.57 18.31
CA ILE A 188 3.17 3.25 18.63
C ILE A 188 4.69 3.34 18.77
N LEU A 189 5.35 4.07 17.86
CA LEU A 189 6.81 4.22 17.87
C LEU A 189 7.31 5.09 19.04
N ALA A 190 6.58 6.15 19.37
CA ALA A 190 6.91 7.05 20.48
C ALA A 190 6.55 6.46 21.86
N GLY A 191 5.58 5.54 21.89
CA GLY A 191 4.99 5.00 23.11
C GLY A 191 3.94 5.90 23.76
N GLU A 192 3.67 7.08 23.20
CA GLU A 192 2.69 8.07 23.66
C GLU A 192 2.21 8.92 22.48
N ASP A 193 0.95 9.36 22.53
CA ASP A 193 0.44 10.38 21.61
C ASP A 193 0.64 11.78 22.24
N PHE A 194 1.48 12.61 21.63
CA PHE A 194 1.70 13.99 22.08
C PHE A 194 0.58 14.97 21.67
N GLY A 195 -0.50 14.48 21.05
CA GLY A 195 -1.64 15.30 20.64
C GLY A 195 -1.24 16.31 19.58
N THR A 196 -1.40 17.59 19.89
CA THR A 196 -0.99 18.74 19.07
C THR A 196 0.27 19.44 19.61
N ASP A 197 0.98 18.82 20.57
CA ASP A 197 2.27 19.31 21.05
C ASP A 197 3.36 19.01 20.01
N TRP A 198 3.43 19.87 18.99
CA TRP A 198 4.36 19.73 17.87
C TRP A 198 5.82 19.80 18.31
N ALA A 199 6.12 20.51 19.40
CA ALA A 199 7.47 20.59 19.94
C ALA A 199 7.93 19.24 20.50
N LYS A 200 7.05 18.51 21.22
CA LYS A 200 7.34 17.13 21.66
C LYS A 200 7.50 16.18 20.48
N TRP A 201 6.62 16.24 19.48
CA TRP A 201 6.75 15.44 18.27
C TRP A 201 8.07 15.69 17.55
N ASP A 202 8.45 16.95 17.34
CA ASP A 202 9.69 17.33 16.66
C ASP A 202 10.93 16.90 17.47
N ALA A 203 10.92 17.09 18.80
CA ALA A 203 12.02 16.66 19.66
C ALA A 203 12.20 15.14 19.66
N TRP A 204 11.10 14.38 19.72
CA TRP A 204 11.15 12.93 19.62
C TRP A 204 11.65 12.46 18.24
N ALA A 205 11.13 13.02 17.15
CA ALA A 205 11.52 12.67 15.78
C ALA A 205 13.03 12.91 15.54
N GLN A 206 13.56 14.03 16.04
CA GLN A 206 15.00 14.33 15.95
C GLN A 206 15.84 13.33 16.74
N LYS A 207 15.41 12.96 17.95
CA LYS A 207 16.09 11.95 18.76
C LYS A 207 16.10 10.58 18.08
N GLU A 208 14.98 10.17 17.51
CA GLU A 208 14.86 8.92 16.75
C GLU A 208 15.82 8.92 15.55
N LEU A 209 15.83 9.99 14.76
CA LEU A 209 16.75 10.13 13.62
C LEU A 209 18.23 10.11 14.03
N ALA A 210 18.57 10.71 15.17
CA ALA A 210 19.92 10.68 15.71
C ALA A 210 20.33 9.26 16.15
N ALA A 211 19.41 8.52 16.79
CA ALA A 211 19.66 7.13 17.20
C ALA A 211 19.89 6.20 16.01
N GLN A 212 19.11 6.36 14.93
CA GLN A 212 19.27 5.58 13.70
C GLN A 212 20.64 5.82 13.04
N LYS A 213 21.10 7.08 13.00
CA LYS A 213 22.42 7.42 12.45
C LYS A 213 23.58 6.90 13.29
N ALA A 214 23.39 6.74 14.61
CA ALA A 214 24.41 6.23 15.51
C ALA A 214 24.52 4.69 15.53
N GLY A 215 23.49 3.99 15.03
CA GLY A 215 23.44 2.53 14.94
C GLY A 215 23.87 1.94 13.60
N GLN A 216 24.17 2.79 12.61
CA GLN A 216 24.76 2.43 11.30
C GLN A 216 26.28 2.54 11.36
#